data_AF-A0A2D8YV94-F1
#
_entry.id   AF-A0A2D8YV94-F1
#
_cell.length_a   1.000
_cell.length_b   1.000
_cell.length_c   1.000
_cell.angle_alpha   90.00
_cell.angle_beta   90.00
_cell.angle_gamma   90.00
#
_symmetry.space_group_name_H-M   'P 1'
#
loop_
_entity.id
_entity.type
_entity.pdbx_description
1 polymer ?
#
loop_
_entity_poly.entity_id
_entity_poly.type
_entity_poly.pdbx_seq_one_letter_code
_entity_poly.pdbx_strand_id
1 'polypeptide(L)'
;MSADAPLAAPDLAVVAFSGRATLPWLRLLKPGFRHCFVLLRTGDRWLYYDPMAHYTFATAMGGYPLLGLLRVFRRRGCRLCLAR
;
A
#
# COMPACT_ATOMS: atom_id res chain seq x y z
N MET A 1 -33.25 -1.27 -4.91
CA MET A 1 -32.04 -2.09 -5.12
C MET A 1 -31.35 -1.57 -6.39
N SER A 2 -30.55 -0.53 -6.24
CA SER A 2 -29.68 0.06 -7.28
C SER A 2 -28.34 0.28 -6.58
N ALA A 3 -27.17 0.04 -7.14
CA ALA A 3 -26.80 -0.17 -8.53
C ALA A 3 -25.54 -1.04 -8.56
N ASP A 4 -25.41 -1.87 -9.60
CA ASP A 4 -24.14 -2.46 -10.02
C ASP A 4 -23.34 -1.38 -10.78
N ALA A 5 -23.08 -0.26 -10.09
CA ALA A 5 -22.17 0.74 -10.62
C ALA A 5 -20.78 0.08 -10.67
N PRO A 6 -20.10 0.08 -11.83
CA PRO A 6 -18.81 -0.57 -11.93
C PRO A 6 -17.91 -0.03 -10.83
N LEU A 7 -17.35 -0.93 -10.01
CA LEU A 7 -16.37 -0.56 -8.99
C LEU A 7 -15.29 0.24 -9.70
N ALA A 8 -15.22 1.54 -9.41
CA ALA A 8 -14.30 2.43 -10.07
C ALA A 8 -12.87 1.90 -9.85
N ALA A 9 -12.19 1.60 -10.95
CA ALA A 9 -10.81 1.17 -10.91
C ALA A 9 -9.96 2.24 -10.20
N PRO A 10 -8.93 1.83 -9.45
CA PRO A 10 -8.06 2.79 -8.81
C PRO A 10 -7.38 3.70 -9.84
N ASP A 11 -7.37 5.00 -9.60
CA ASP A 11 -6.75 6.02 -10.45
C ASP A 11 -5.26 6.23 -10.15
N LEU A 12 -4.77 5.67 -9.05
CA LEU A 12 -3.37 5.69 -8.67
C LEU A 12 -3.03 4.49 -7.77
N ALA A 13 -1.90 3.85 -8.03
CA ALA A 13 -1.30 2.87 -7.14
C ALA A 13 0.03 3.39 -6.58
N VAL A 14 0.30 3.11 -5.31
CA VAL A 14 1.58 3.40 -4.67
C VAL A 14 2.08 2.14 -4.01
N VAL A 15 3.20 1.61 -4.50
CA VAL A 15 3.87 0.46 -3.90
C VAL A 15 4.87 0.97 -2.88
N ALA A 16 4.71 0.55 -1.63
CA ALA A 16 5.61 0.88 -0.54
C ALA A 16 6.48 -0.34 -0.20
N PHE A 17 7.79 -0.12 -0.16
CA PHE A 17 8.77 -1.11 0.22
C PHE A 17 9.35 -0.75 1.58
N SER A 18 9.24 -1.67 2.54
CA SER A 18 9.83 -1.54 3.87
C SER A 18 10.94 -2.57 4.07
N GLY A 19 12.01 -2.17 4.75
CA GLY A 19 13.08 -3.08 5.14
C GLY A 19 12.79 -3.94 6.38
N ARG A 20 11.59 -3.80 6.96
CA ARG A 20 11.16 -4.56 8.13
C ARG A 20 10.65 -5.91 7.66
N ALA A 21 11.35 -6.98 8.03
CA ALA A 21 10.85 -8.35 7.93
C ALA A 21 10.82 -8.95 9.34
N THR A 22 9.71 -9.58 9.70
CA THR A 22 9.57 -10.36 10.94
C THR A 22 10.18 -11.75 10.82
N LEU A 23 10.37 -12.28 9.60
CA LEU A 23 10.94 -13.61 9.36
C LEU A 23 12.47 -13.54 9.20
N PRO A 24 13.24 -14.33 9.99
CA PRO A 24 14.71 -14.28 9.97
C PRO A 24 15.33 -14.59 8.60
N TRP A 25 14.73 -15.50 7.83
CA TRP A 25 15.22 -15.92 6.52
C TRP A 25 15.05 -14.84 5.43
N LEU A 26 14.12 -13.90 5.59
CA LEU A 26 13.95 -12.76 4.68
C LEU A 26 15.13 -11.75 4.77
N ARG A 27 16.00 -11.87 5.78
CA ARG A 27 17.23 -11.07 5.86
C ARG A 27 18.22 -11.39 4.74
N LEU A 28 18.10 -12.56 4.12
CA LEU A 28 18.87 -12.98 2.93
C LEU A 28 18.47 -12.20 1.67
N LEU A 29 17.23 -11.70 1.61
CA LEU A 29 16.77 -10.88 0.49
C LEU A 29 17.33 -9.45 0.58
N LYS A 30 17.54 -8.83 -0.59
CA LYS A 30 17.91 -7.41 -0.70
C LYS A 30 17.00 -6.58 0.22
N PRO A 31 17.53 -5.66 1.04
CA PRO A 31 16.76 -4.96 2.08
C PRO A 31 15.45 -4.29 1.66
N GLY A 32 15.25 -3.99 0.36
CA GLY A 32 14.00 -3.44 -0.18
C GLY A 32 12.89 -4.47 -0.48
N PHE A 33 13.16 -5.78 -0.43
CA PHE A 33 12.18 -6.84 -0.75
C PHE A 33 11.64 -7.55 0.50
N ARG A 34 11.94 -7.02 1.67
CA ARG A 34 11.62 -7.67 2.96
C ARG A 34 10.14 -7.60 3.31
N HIS A 35 9.46 -6.55 2.84
CA HIS A 35 8.02 -6.39 2.96
C HIS A 35 7.56 -5.29 2.02
N CYS A 36 6.47 -5.54 1.28
CA CYS A 36 5.82 -4.51 0.48
C CYS A 36 4.31 -4.53 0.70
N PHE A 37 3.70 -3.36 0.52
CA PHE A 37 2.26 -3.19 0.52
C PHE A 37 1.88 -2.14 -0.53
N VAL A 38 0.61 -2.06 -0.88
CA VAL A 38 0.08 -1.18 -1.92
C VAL A 38 -0.99 -0.25 -1.35
N LEU A 39 -0.93 1.02 -1.73
CA LEU A 39 -1.99 1.99 -1.51
C LEU A 39 -2.67 2.24 -2.84
N LEU A 40 -3.96 1.94 -2.92
CA LEU A 40 -4.76 2.16 -4.12
C LEU A 40 -5.68 3.35 -3.87
N ARG A 41 -5.64 4.36 -4.73
CA ARG A 41 -6.53 5.52 -4.67
C ARG A 41 -7.67 5.32 -5.65
N THR A 42 -8.88 5.66 -5.21
CA THR A 42 -10.05 5.81 -6.07
C THR A 42 -10.71 7.14 -5.70
N GLY A 43 -10.46 8.18 -6.49
CA GLY A 43 -10.92 9.54 -6.19
C GLY A 43 -10.20 10.13 -4.97
N ASP A 44 -10.93 10.42 -3.90
CA ASP A 44 -10.36 10.91 -2.63
C ASP A 44 -10.08 9.79 -1.62
N ARG A 45 -10.57 8.57 -1.88
CA ARG A 45 -10.45 7.43 -0.96
C ARG A 45 -9.22 6.59 -1.24
N TRP A 46 -8.72 5.95 -0.19
CA TRP A 46 -7.57 5.06 -0.27
C TRP A 46 -7.94 3.66 0.22
N LEU A 47 -7.38 2.64 -0.40
CA LEU A 47 -7.37 1.26 0.07
C LEU A 47 -5.93 0.91 0.44
N TYR A 48 -5.71 0.53 1.70
CA TYR A 48 -4.47 -0.08 2.15
C TYR A 48 -4.57 -1.58 1.89
N TYR A 49 -3.69 -2.11 1.06
CA TYR A 49 -3.63 -3.53 0.70
C TYR A 49 -2.25 -4.08 1.03
N ASP A 50 -2.22 -5.10 1.88
CA ASP A 50 -0.99 -5.61 2.46
C ASP A 50 -0.97 -7.14 2.47
N PRO A 51 -0.22 -7.77 1.54
CA PRO A 51 -0.04 -9.21 1.51
C PRO A 51 0.94 -9.65 2.61
N MET A 52 0.39 -10.16 3.71
CA MET A 52 1.17 -10.84 4.74
C MET A 52 1.49 -12.28 4.33
N ALA A 53 2.50 -12.88 4.96
CA ALA A 53 2.91 -14.25 4.65
C ALA A 53 1.81 -15.30 4.89
N HIS A 54 0.84 -15.03 5.76
CA HIS A 54 -0.20 -15.98 6.19
C HIS A 54 -1.63 -15.48 5.98
N TYR A 55 -1.80 -14.22 5.59
CA TYR A 55 -3.10 -13.63 5.27
C TYR A 55 -2.93 -12.40 4.39
N THR A 56 -4.02 -11.84 3.89
CA THR A 56 -3.98 -10.52 3.24
C THR A 56 -4.77 -9.56 4.10
N PHE A 57 -4.15 -8.44 4.47
CA PHE A 57 -4.82 -7.37 5.18
C PHE A 57 -5.26 -6.31 4.17
N ALA A 58 -6.54 -5.97 4.16
CA ALA A 58 -7.08 -4.92 3.32
C ALA A 58 -8.01 -4.04 4.13
N THR A 59 -7.82 -2.72 4.08
CA THR A 59 -8.71 -1.78 4.77
C THR A 59 -8.90 -0.49 3.99
N ALA A 60 -10.14 -0.01 3.94
CA ALA A 60 -10.47 1.28 3.38
C ALA A 60 -10.04 2.38 4.36
N MET A 61 -9.36 3.38 3.81
CA MET A 61 -8.90 4.57 4.50
C MET A 61 -9.68 5.79 3.99
N GLY A 62 -9.87 6.77 4.88
CA GLY A 62 -10.57 8.02 4.56
C GLY A 62 -9.84 8.91 3.55
N GLY A 63 -10.40 10.11 3.35
CA GLY A 63 -9.87 11.12 2.45
C GLY A 63 -8.53 11.69 2.90
N TYR A 64 -7.42 11.11 2.43
CA TYR A 64 -6.08 11.60 2.75
C TYR A 64 -5.43 12.27 1.53
N PRO A 65 -4.85 13.48 1.68
CA PRO A 65 -4.11 14.10 0.61
C PRO A 65 -2.87 13.27 0.27
N LEU A 66 -2.66 13.02 -1.03
CA LEU A 66 -1.58 12.18 -1.56
C LEU A 66 -0.22 12.51 -0.92
N LEU A 67 0.22 13.77 -1.00
CA LEU A 67 1.53 14.18 -0.49
C LEU A 67 1.67 14.00 1.02
N GLY A 68 0.58 14.19 1.77
CA GLY A 68 0.56 13.95 3.21
C GLY A 68 0.78 12.47 3.52
N LEU A 69 0.04 11.60 2.84
CA LEU A 69 0.13 10.16 3.01
C LEU A 69 1.52 9.62 2.64
N LEU A 70 2.05 10.03 1.47
CA LEU A 70 3.41 9.65 1.03
C LEU A 70 4.48 10.10 2.03
N ARG A 71 4.34 11.31 2.60
CA ARG A 71 5.29 11.84 3.58
C ARG A 71 5.29 11.01 4.87
N VAL A 72 4.13 10.57 5.34
CA VAL A 72 4.01 9.70 6.52
C VAL A 72 4.75 8.39 6.29
N PHE A 73 4.53 7.70 5.16
CA PHE A 73 5.18 6.43 4.89
C PHE A 73 6.70 6.57 4.65
N ARG A 74 7.15 7.64 4.00
CA ARG A 74 8.59 7.93 3.88
C ARG A 74 9.26 8.15 5.25
N ARG A 75 8.61 8.89 6.15
CA ARG A 75 9.11 9.09 7.53
C ARG A 75 9.18 7.79 8.32
N ARG A 76 8.32 6.80 8.01
CA ARG A 76 8.38 5.45 8.58
C ARG A 76 9.48 4.56 7.94
N GLY A 77 10.28 5.11 7.03
CA GLY A 77 11.38 4.41 6.38
C GLY A 77 10.97 3.62 5.14
N CYS A 78 9.77 3.84 4.60
CA CYS A 78 9.34 3.19 3.36
C CYS A 78 9.93 3.90 2.13
N ARG A 79 10.39 3.12 1.16
CA ARG A 79 10.64 3.60 -0.21
C ARG A 79 9.33 3.46 -0.99
N LEU A 80 8.93 4.51 -1.69
CA LEU A 80 7.64 4.54 -2.38
C LEU A 80 7.84 4.62 -3.89
N CYS A 81 7.12 3.79 -4.63
CA CYS A 81 7.04 3.80 -6.09
C CYS A 81 5.61 4.10 -6.50
N LEU A 82 5.43 5.13 -7.33
CA LEU A 82 4.13 5.42 -7.95
C LEU A 82 3.95 4.50 -9.16
N ALA A 83 2.81 3.82 -9.23
CA ALA A 83 2.39 3.03 -10.37
C ALA A 83 1.06 3.59 -10.87
N ARG A 84 0.93 3.73 -12.19
CA ARG A 84 -0.27 4.19 -12.88
C ARG A 84 -0.69 3.13 -13.88
#